data_AF-A0A7J4K4S6-F1
#
_entry.id   AF-A0A7J4K4S6-F1
#
_cell.length_a   1.000
_cell.length_b   1.000
_cell.length_c   1.000
_cell.angle_alpha   90.00
_cell.angle_beta   90.00
_cell.angle_gamma   90.00
#
_symmetry.space_group_name_H-M   'P 1'
#
loop_
_entity.id
_entity.type
_entity.pdbx_description
1 polymer ?
#
loop_
_entity_poly.entity_id
_entity_poly.type
_entity_poly.pdbx_seq_one_letter_code
_entity_poly.pdbx_strand_id
1 'polypeptide(L)'
;MDIPQEKQFHFHDGTAAADIEQLMRKIETISYQEFYRHVNAEKNDFANWIRYVVKDDRLADDLQKVGSIVETVEILESHLRPRPVIASRGDIQSRIEDTVIGSPLPALTDDEPAVFERRSMQSSPTAPQSQSRDSHRTDDGFKPIDLHIIEEKLGLHDDAHRPAGRPQELLRDQKVRDELFGPENRARATLDRDADTDAGTAGREAGDTRGSVPSSHNIDNDTTRLIVKDFIYGLIFGLVLGLILGRLIST
;
A
#
# COMPACT_ATOMS: atom_id res chain seq x y z
N MET A 1 2.63 7.39 -20.85
CA MET A 1 1.73 8.54 -21.12
C MET A 1 2.33 9.73 -20.43
N ASP A 2 2.47 10.85 -21.12
CA ASP A 2 3.04 12.06 -20.52
C ASP A 2 1.94 12.83 -19.79
N ILE A 3 2.09 12.98 -18.48
CA ILE A 3 1.16 13.77 -17.65
C ILE A 3 1.62 15.24 -17.70
N PRO A 4 0.72 16.21 -18.02
CA PRO A 4 1.05 17.63 -17.98
C PRO A 4 1.61 18.07 -16.63
N GLN A 5 2.53 19.02 -16.63
CA GLN A 5 3.27 19.43 -15.43
C GLN A 5 2.33 19.88 -14.30
N GLU A 6 1.25 20.58 -14.65
CA GLU A 6 0.24 21.07 -13.71
C GLU A 6 -0.65 19.97 -13.10
N LYS A 7 -0.55 18.74 -13.61
CA LYS A 7 -1.28 17.57 -13.11
C LYS A 7 -0.37 16.54 -12.45
N GLN A 8 0.92 16.82 -12.32
CA GLN A 8 1.83 15.92 -11.61
C GLN A 8 1.46 15.85 -10.12
N PHE A 9 1.78 14.74 -9.47
CA PHE A 9 1.55 14.62 -8.04
C PHE A 9 2.66 15.35 -7.29
N HIS A 10 2.33 16.39 -6.52
CA HIS A 10 3.31 17.18 -5.79
C HIS A 10 3.42 16.75 -4.33
N PHE A 11 4.65 16.51 -3.89
CA PHE A 11 4.98 16.24 -2.49
C PHE A 11 5.32 17.53 -1.76
N HIS A 12 5.24 17.51 -0.43
CA HIS A 12 5.53 18.69 0.39
C HIS A 12 7.00 19.10 0.37
N ASP A 13 7.91 18.20 -0.02
CA ASP A 13 9.33 18.52 -0.20
C ASP A 13 9.64 19.21 -1.53
N GLY A 14 8.61 19.54 -2.33
CA GLY A 14 8.72 20.20 -3.62
C GLY A 14 9.02 19.26 -4.77
N THR A 15 9.24 17.97 -4.53
CA THR A 15 9.36 16.98 -5.61
C THR A 15 7.99 16.66 -6.21
N ALA A 16 7.99 16.13 -7.43
CA ALA A 16 6.77 15.74 -8.12
C ALA A 16 6.94 14.38 -8.80
N ALA A 17 5.85 13.62 -8.91
CA ALA A 17 5.78 12.39 -9.69
C ALA A 17 4.95 12.61 -10.96
N ALA A 18 5.55 12.32 -12.12
CA ALA A 18 4.92 12.47 -13.42
C ALA A 18 4.25 11.18 -13.95
N ASP A 19 4.46 10.04 -13.28
CA ASP A 19 3.90 8.74 -13.63
C ASP A 19 3.83 7.83 -12.39
N ILE A 20 3.21 6.65 -12.54
CA ILE A 20 3.04 5.67 -11.45
C ILE A 20 4.37 5.12 -10.95
N GLU A 21 5.37 4.96 -11.83
CA GLU A 21 6.68 4.40 -11.48
C GLU A 21 7.49 5.38 -10.62
N GLN A 22 7.47 6.67 -10.97
CA GLN A 22 8.04 7.75 -10.17
C GLN A 22 7.33 7.88 -8.82
N LEU A 23 6.00 7.76 -8.80
CA LEU A 23 5.22 7.75 -7.55
C LEU A 23 5.67 6.60 -6.65
N MET A 24 5.78 5.39 -7.17
CA MET A 24 6.23 4.20 -6.42
C MET A 24 7.63 4.41 -5.82
N ARG A 25 8.62 4.76 -6.65
CA ARG A 25 9.99 5.05 -6.19
C ARG A 25 10.03 6.12 -5.11
N LYS A 26 9.17 7.14 -5.23
CA LYS A 26 9.11 8.21 -4.23
C LYS A 26 8.53 7.70 -2.92
N ILE A 27 7.46 6.91 -2.96
CA ILE A 27 6.83 6.32 -1.77
C ILE A 27 7.79 5.37 -1.04
N GLU A 28 8.64 4.62 -1.74
CA GLU A 28 9.66 3.75 -1.13
C GLU A 28 10.65 4.49 -0.22
N THR A 29 10.89 5.78 -0.50
CA THR A 29 11.89 6.61 0.21
C THR A 29 11.26 7.69 1.06
N ILE A 30 9.93 7.80 1.07
CA ILE A 30 9.22 8.88 1.76
C ILE A 30 9.22 8.66 3.28
N SER A 31 9.24 9.75 4.04
CA SER A 31 9.07 9.65 5.49
C SER A 31 7.64 9.27 5.86
N TYR A 32 7.47 8.57 6.99
CA TYR A 32 6.13 8.22 7.50
C TYR A 32 5.23 9.44 7.71
N GLN A 33 5.79 10.54 8.23
CA GLN A 33 5.03 11.76 8.47
C GLN A 33 4.51 12.36 7.16
N GLU A 34 5.32 12.35 6.11
CA GLU A 34 4.91 12.84 4.80
C GLU A 34 3.87 11.91 4.17
N PHE A 35 4.06 10.59 4.23
CA PHE A 35 3.06 9.62 3.76
C PHE A 35 1.70 9.84 4.44
N TYR A 36 1.68 10.01 5.77
CA TYR A 36 0.45 10.19 6.55
C TYR A 36 -0.32 11.48 6.20
N ARG A 37 0.34 12.48 5.61
CA ARG A 37 -0.34 13.70 5.12
C ARG A 37 -1.18 13.43 3.88
N HIS A 38 -0.78 12.46 3.06
CA HIS A 38 -1.45 12.06 1.83
C HIS A 38 -2.41 10.89 2.05
N VAL A 39 -2.10 10.01 3.02
CA VAL A 39 -2.88 8.80 3.32
C VAL A 39 -3.20 8.72 4.80
N ASN A 40 -4.49 8.78 5.14
CA ASN A 40 -5.01 8.62 6.48
C ASN A 40 -6.42 7.99 6.45
N ALA A 41 -7.08 7.89 7.60
CA ALA A 41 -8.39 7.25 7.71
C ALA A 41 -9.50 7.95 6.88
N GLU A 42 -9.34 9.24 6.60
CA GLU A 42 -10.34 10.05 5.89
C GLU A 42 -10.06 10.13 4.38
N LYS A 43 -8.78 10.06 3.97
CA LYS A 43 -8.38 10.30 2.57
C LYS A 43 -7.17 9.49 2.13
N ASN A 44 -7.11 9.27 0.82
CA ASN A 44 -5.94 8.76 0.13
C ASN A 44 -5.72 9.57 -1.16
N ASP A 45 -4.80 10.54 -1.09
CA ASP A 45 -4.52 11.46 -2.20
C ASP A 45 -3.87 10.75 -3.39
N PHE A 46 -3.13 9.66 -3.16
CA PHE A 46 -2.56 8.84 -4.23
C PHE A 46 -3.66 8.17 -5.06
N ALA A 47 -4.65 7.56 -4.39
CA ALA A 47 -5.80 6.94 -5.05
C ALA A 47 -6.61 7.96 -5.87
N ASN A 48 -6.85 9.14 -5.30
CA ASN A 48 -7.52 10.24 -6.01
C ASN A 48 -6.75 10.69 -7.25
N TRP A 49 -5.44 10.88 -7.14
CA TRP A 49 -4.60 11.28 -8.27
C TRP A 49 -4.60 10.23 -9.38
N ILE A 50 -4.44 8.95 -9.03
CA ILE A 50 -4.47 7.84 -10.00
C ILE A 50 -5.84 7.79 -10.70
N ARG A 51 -6.93 7.94 -9.96
CA ARG A 51 -8.29 7.97 -10.52
C ARG A 51 -8.49 9.12 -11.50
N TYR A 52 -8.19 10.34 -11.06
CA TYR A 52 -8.60 11.53 -11.80
C TYR A 52 -7.59 11.98 -12.86
N VAL A 53 -6.30 11.73 -12.65
CA VAL A 53 -5.22 12.14 -13.56
C VAL A 53 -4.76 10.98 -14.43
N VAL A 54 -4.40 9.84 -13.83
CA VAL A 54 -3.88 8.67 -14.57
C VAL A 54 -5.01 7.92 -15.29
N LYS A 55 -6.25 8.01 -14.78
CA LYS A 55 -7.45 7.33 -15.30
C LYS A 55 -7.39 5.80 -15.14
N ASP A 56 -6.79 5.32 -14.06
CA ASP A 56 -6.83 3.92 -13.67
C ASP A 56 -7.74 3.72 -12.45
N ASP A 57 -9.02 3.47 -12.72
CA ASP A 57 -10.03 3.31 -11.66
C ASP A 57 -9.78 2.07 -10.80
N ARG A 58 -9.27 0.98 -11.40
CA ARG A 58 -9.03 -0.28 -10.70
C ARG A 58 -7.90 -0.13 -9.69
N LEU A 59 -6.76 0.42 -10.13
CA LEU A 59 -5.63 0.68 -9.25
C LEU A 59 -6.03 1.66 -8.13
N ALA A 60 -6.82 2.68 -8.44
CA ALA A 60 -7.31 3.62 -7.45
C ALA A 60 -8.22 2.95 -6.40
N ASP A 61 -9.14 2.07 -6.80
CA ASP A 61 -10.00 1.31 -5.88
C ASP A 61 -9.20 0.40 -4.94
N ASP A 62 -8.12 -0.20 -5.44
CA ASP A 62 -7.25 -1.04 -4.64
C ASP A 62 -6.43 -0.21 -3.64
N LEU A 63 -5.88 0.93 -4.08
CA LEU A 63 -5.14 1.83 -3.20
C LEU A 63 -6.00 2.51 -2.13
N GLN A 64 -7.27 2.78 -2.42
CA GLN A 64 -8.19 3.42 -1.47
C GLN A 64 -8.32 2.64 -0.14
N LYS A 65 -8.09 1.33 -0.17
CA LYS A 65 -8.20 0.42 0.98
C LYS A 65 -6.91 0.34 1.81
N VAL A 66 -5.83 0.97 1.34
CA VAL A 66 -4.50 0.83 1.94
C VAL A 66 -4.16 2.05 2.80
N GLY A 67 -3.61 1.76 3.98
CA GLY A 67 -3.15 2.77 4.95
C GLY A 67 -1.66 2.67 5.32
N SER A 68 -0.87 1.87 4.60
CA SER A 68 0.55 1.67 4.91
C SER A 68 1.44 1.77 3.67
N ILE A 69 2.68 2.25 3.86
CA ILE A 69 3.68 2.42 2.79
C ILE A 69 3.93 1.09 2.06
N VAL A 70 4.14 0.01 2.81
CA VAL A 70 4.51 -1.31 2.27
C VAL A 70 3.43 -1.84 1.33
N GLU A 71 2.18 -1.81 1.77
CA GLU A 71 1.04 -2.28 0.97
C GLU A 71 0.81 -1.38 -0.24
N THR A 72 1.02 -0.07 -0.11
CA THR A 72 0.91 0.86 -1.24
C THR A 72 1.95 0.50 -2.31
N VAL A 73 3.21 0.28 -1.91
CA VAL A 73 4.28 -0.13 -2.84
C VAL A 73 3.98 -1.49 -3.47
N GLU A 74 3.49 -2.47 -2.71
CA GLU A 74 3.16 -3.80 -3.24
C GLU A 74 2.06 -3.76 -4.32
N ILE A 75 1.01 -2.96 -4.10
CA ILE A 75 -0.06 -2.77 -5.08
C ILE A 75 0.47 -2.07 -6.33
N LEU A 76 1.27 -1.01 -6.16
CA LEU A 76 1.87 -0.27 -7.28
C LEU A 76 2.83 -1.15 -8.09
N GLU A 77 3.67 -1.95 -7.42
CA GLU A 77 4.60 -2.87 -8.09
C GLU A 77 3.84 -3.96 -8.84
N SER A 78 2.83 -4.57 -8.22
CA SER A 78 1.98 -5.59 -8.86
C SER A 78 1.28 -5.05 -10.11
N HIS A 79 0.93 -3.77 -10.10
CA HIS A 79 0.32 -3.09 -11.23
C HIS A 79 1.33 -2.83 -12.37
N LEU A 80 2.53 -2.33 -12.04
CA LEU A 80 3.57 -2.03 -13.04
C LEU A 80 4.21 -3.29 -13.64
N ARG A 81 4.29 -4.35 -12.84
CA ARG A 81 4.81 -5.65 -13.23
C ARG A 81 3.68 -6.65 -13.09
N PRO A 82 2.67 -6.63 -13.98
CA PRO A 82 1.61 -7.61 -13.94
C PRO A 82 2.27 -8.97 -14.00
N ARG A 83 2.17 -9.72 -12.90
CA ARG A 83 2.72 -11.07 -12.83
C ARG A 83 2.16 -11.77 -14.06
N PRO A 84 3.01 -12.31 -14.97
CA PRO A 84 2.50 -13.00 -16.13
C PRO A 84 1.54 -14.03 -15.56
N VAL A 85 0.26 -13.85 -15.89
CA VAL A 85 -0.79 -14.73 -15.40
C VAL A 85 -0.39 -16.06 -16.01
N ILE A 86 0.27 -16.89 -15.21
CA ILE A 86 0.63 -18.24 -15.60
C ILE A 86 -0.74 -18.81 -15.94
N ALA A 87 -0.97 -19.01 -17.24
CA ALA A 87 -2.31 -19.23 -17.78
C ALA A 87 -3.02 -20.18 -16.84
N SER A 88 -4.23 -19.78 -16.41
CA SER A 88 -5.01 -20.50 -15.39
C SER A 88 -4.84 -21.99 -15.60
N ARG A 89 -4.60 -22.77 -14.55
CA ARG A 89 -4.20 -24.19 -14.62
C ARG A 89 -5.03 -25.03 -15.63
N GLY A 90 -6.27 -24.62 -15.93
CA GLY A 90 -7.08 -25.18 -17.01
C GLY A 90 -6.55 -24.99 -18.44
N ASP A 91 -5.93 -23.85 -18.77
CA ASP A 91 -5.32 -23.56 -20.07
C ASP A 91 -4.00 -24.34 -20.28
N ILE A 92 -3.30 -24.63 -19.19
CA ILE A 92 -2.11 -25.49 -19.24
C ILE A 92 -2.55 -26.94 -19.47
N GLN A 93 -3.67 -27.36 -18.87
CA GLN A 93 -4.19 -28.70 -19.04
C GLN A 93 -4.64 -28.97 -20.49
N SER A 94 -5.34 -28.03 -21.13
CA SER A 94 -5.70 -28.14 -22.55
C SER A 94 -4.49 -28.13 -23.48
N ARG A 95 -3.46 -27.32 -23.20
CA ARG A 95 -2.20 -27.34 -23.96
C ARG A 95 -1.40 -28.63 -23.79
N ILE A 96 -1.40 -29.21 -22.59
CA ILE A 96 -0.74 -30.51 -22.34
C ILE A 96 -1.50 -31.62 -23.06
N GLU A 97 -2.83 -31.62 -23.05
CA GLU A 97 -3.63 -32.62 -23.75
C GLU A 97 -3.41 -32.58 -25.27
N ASP A 98 -3.37 -31.39 -25.88
CA ASP A 98 -3.05 -31.25 -27.32
C ASP A 98 -1.62 -31.70 -27.66
N THR A 99 -0.66 -31.47 -26.76
CA THR A 99 0.75 -31.83 -27.00
C THR A 99 1.03 -33.31 -26.76
N VAL A 100 0.36 -33.93 -25.78
CA VAL A 100 0.63 -35.32 -25.36
C VAL A 100 -0.25 -36.33 -26.10
N ILE A 101 -1.45 -35.92 -26.53
CA ILE A 101 -2.45 -36.85 -27.12
C ILE A 101 -2.71 -36.55 -28.60
N GLY A 102 -2.34 -35.37 -29.11
CA GLY A 102 -2.78 -34.88 -30.42
C GLY A 102 -1.84 -35.06 -31.62
N SER A 103 -0.59 -35.49 -31.45
CA SER A 103 0.24 -35.85 -32.61
C SER A 103 -0.06 -37.31 -32.97
N PRO A 104 -0.67 -37.60 -34.13
CA PRO A 104 -0.74 -38.97 -34.63
C PRO A 104 0.69 -39.47 -34.66
N LEU A 105 0.97 -40.55 -33.92
CA LEU A 105 2.24 -41.26 -34.03
C LEU A 105 2.52 -41.39 -35.53
N PRO A 106 3.66 -40.88 -36.06
CA PRO A 106 4.00 -41.12 -37.45
C PRO A 106 3.93 -42.63 -37.62
N ALA A 107 3.04 -43.07 -38.52
CA ALA A 107 2.81 -44.48 -38.74
C ALA A 107 4.19 -45.12 -38.92
N LEU A 108 4.52 -46.07 -38.03
CA LEU A 108 5.71 -46.91 -38.13
C LEU A 108 5.62 -47.63 -39.47
N THR A 109 6.17 -47.00 -40.50
CA THR A 109 6.49 -47.66 -41.75
C THR A 109 7.76 -48.44 -41.47
N ASP A 110 7.66 -49.76 -41.49
CA ASP A 110 8.71 -50.75 -41.15
C ASP A 110 9.94 -50.73 -42.07
N ASP A 111 10.16 -49.66 -42.84
CA ASP A 111 11.21 -49.55 -43.86
C ASP A 111 12.18 -48.40 -43.55
N GLU A 112 12.94 -48.47 -42.46
CA GLU A 112 14.22 -47.75 -42.42
C GLU A 112 15.30 -48.52 -41.64
N PRO A 113 16.34 -49.05 -42.33
CA PRO A 113 17.47 -49.67 -41.65
C PRO A 113 18.32 -48.60 -40.95
N ALA A 114 18.50 -48.79 -39.64
CA ALA A 114 19.28 -47.97 -38.75
C ALA A 114 20.69 -47.65 -39.28
N VAL A 115 20.88 -46.41 -39.77
CA VAL A 115 22.20 -45.81 -39.93
C VAL A 115 22.53 -45.07 -38.64
N PHE A 116 23.10 -45.82 -37.69
CA PHE A 116 23.63 -45.28 -36.44
C PHE A 116 24.93 -44.52 -36.73
N GLU A 117 24.81 -43.26 -37.16
CA GLU A 117 25.96 -42.41 -37.40
C GLU A 117 26.52 -41.93 -36.05
N ARG A 118 27.53 -42.66 -35.57
CA ARG A 118 28.39 -42.28 -34.44
C ARG A 118 29.00 -40.92 -34.74
N ARG A 119 28.38 -39.84 -34.29
CA ARG A 119 29.04 -38.54 -34.26
C ARG A 119 29.99 -38.52 -33.07
N SER A 120 31.22 -38.93 -33.39
CA SER A 120 32.40 -38.84 -32.55
C SER A 120 32.53 -37.47 -31.92
N MET A 121 32.91 -37.53 -30.65
CA MET A 121 33.51 -36.45 -29.88
C MET A 121 34.57 -35.71 -30.70
N GLN A 122 34.46 -34.38 -30.73
CA GLN A 122 35.60 -33.55 -31.09
C GLN A 122 35.55 -32.26 -30.27
N SER A 123 36.47 -32.19 -29.29
CA SER A 123 37.35 -31.04 -28.94
C SER A 123 36.81 -29.64 -29.21
N SER A 124 36.94 -28.61 -28.38
CA SER A 124 37.83 -28.32 -27.25
C SER A 124 37.47 -26.88 -26.80
N PRO A 125 37.96 -26.42 -25.63
CA PRO A 125 37.61 -25.14 -25.06
C PRO A 125 38.43 -24.00 -25.70
N THR A 126 37.76 -22.95 -26.16
CA THR A 126 38.41 -21.70 -26.55
C THR A 126 37.89 -20.59 -25.66
N ALA A 127 38.70 -20.26 -24.65
CA ALA A 127 38.57 -19.02 -23.90
C ALA A 127 38.99 -17.84 -24.77
N PRO A 128 38.20 -16.76 -24.84
CA PRO A 128 38.71 -15.45 -25.23
C PRO A 128 38.89 -14.59 -23.98
N GLN A 129 40.16 -14.38 -23.67
CA GLN A 129 40.78 -13.07 -23.45
C GLN A 129 39.95 -12.02 -22.69
N SER A 130 40.48 -11.72 -21.51
CA SER A 130 40.35 -10.47 -20.80
C SER A 130 40.37 -9.26 -21.73
N GLN A 131 39.22 -8.62 -21.91
CA GLN A 131 39.15 -7.23 -22.32
C GLN A 131 38.69 -6.41 -21.13
N SER A 132 39.65 -5.67 -20.59
CA SER A 132 39.45 -4.55 -19.68
C SER A 132 38.38 -3.63 -20.27
N ARG A 133 37.17 -3.69 -19.70
CA ARG A 133 36.18 -2.62 -19.84
C ARG A 133 36.19 -1.84 -18.55
N ASP A 134 36.64 -0.60 -18.67
CA ASP A 134 36.46 0.49 -17.73
C ASP A 134 35.06 0.46 -17.13
N SER A 135 34.96 -0.03 -15.90
CA SER A 135 33.82 0.19 -15.04
C SER A 135 34.09 1.47 -14.26
N HIS A 136 33.78 2.61 -14.87
CA HIS A 136 33.40 3.80 -14.13
C HIS A 136 31.97 3.57 -13.59
N ARG A 137 31.90 2.68 -12.59
CA ARG A 137 30.71 2.44 -11.78
C ARG A 137 30.86 3.35 -10.59
N THR A 138 30.08 4.42 -10.55
CA THR A 138 29.88 5.20 -9.33
C THR A 138 29.34 4.23 -8.29
N ASP A 139 30.20 3.93 -7.33
CA ASP A 139 29.87 3.34 -6.06
C ASP A 139 29.04 4.38 -5.29
N ASP A 140 27.77 4.53 -5.68
CA ASP A 140 26.77 5.14 -4.82
C ASP A 140 26.52 4.13 -3.72
N GLY A 141 27.38 4.25 -2.71
CA GLY A 141 27.41 3.42 -1.53
C GLY A 141 26.00 3.23 -0.99
N PHE A 142 25.52 2.00 -1.11
CA PHE A 142 24.48 1.48 -0.25
C PHE A 142 25.06 1.47 1.16
N LYS A 143 24.92 2.60 1.85
CA LYS A 143 25.21 2.69 3.27
C LYS A 143 24.27 1.71 3.95
N PRO A 144 24.78 0.75 4.74
CA PRO A 144 23.90 -0.05 5.58
C PRO A 144 23.05 0.90 6.41
N ILE A 145 21.74 0.66 6.43
CA ILE A 145 20.81 1.44 7.24
C ILE A 145 21.27 1.27 8.69
N ASP A 146 21.89 2.32 9.22
CA ASP A 146 22.30 2.38 10.61
C ASP A 146 21.04 2.49 11.46
N LEU A 147 20.58 1.35 11.99
CA LEU A 147 19.40 1.26 12.85
C LEU A 147 19.52 2.16 14.09
N HIS A 148 20.73 2.65 14.42
CA HIS A 148 20.96 3.54 15.55
C HIS A 148 20.36 4.95 15.36
N ILE A 149 20.02 5.35 14.13
CA ILE A 149 19.42 6.67 13.81
C ILE A 149 17.91 6.72 14.11
N ILE A 150 17.25 5.57 14.33
CA ILE A 150 15.81 5.54 14.65
C ILE A 150 15.55 5.94 16.13
N GLU A 151 16.54 5.81 17.02
CA GLU A 151 16.36 6.17 18.44
C GLU A 151 16.53 7.67 18.72
N GLU A 152 17.30 8.41 17.91
CA GLU A 152 17.52 9.85 18.15
C GLU A 152 16.33 10.72 17.72
N LYS A 153 15.45 10.21 16.85
CA LYS A 153 14.29 10.95 16.31
C LYS A 153 12.97 10.74 17.07
N LEU A 154 12.97 9.92 18.14
CA LEU A 154 11.79 9.71 19.00
C LEU A 154 11.69 10.71 20.16
N GLY A 155 12.61 11.67 20.28
CA GLY A 155 12.37 12.88 21.08
C GLY A 155 11.93 12.64 22.52
N LEU A 156 12.42 11.57 23.17
CA LEU A 156 12.37 11.42 24.63
C LEU A 156 13.55 12.20 25.22
N HIS A 157 13.56 13.52 25.00
CA HIS A 157 14.32 14.43 25.87
C HIS A 157 13.33 14.96 26.90
N ASP A 158 13.64 14.70 28.17
CA ASP A 158 12.95 15.25 29.32
C ASP A 158 12.84 16.78 29.21
N ASP A 159 11.66 17.27 28.86
CA ASP A 159 11.26 18.67 28.92
C ASP A 159 11.12 19.13 30.38
N ALA A 160 12.23 19.20 31.10
CA ALA A 160 12.28 19.73 32.48
C ALA A 160 12.52 21.25 32.55
N HIS A 161 12.62 21.96 31.42
CA HIS A 161 12.89 23.41 31.42
C HIS A 161 11.98 24.20 30.48
N ARG A 162 10.70 24.30 30.84
CA ARG A 162 9.81 25.34 30.31
C ARG A 162 9.81 26.57 31.23
N PRO A 163 10.37 27.72 30.84
CA PRO A 163 10.27 28.94 31.63
C PRO A 163 8.82 29.45 31.62
N ALA A 164 8.27 29.66 32.82
CA ALA A 164 6.95 30.24 33.04
C ALA A 164 6.92 31.70 32.54
N GLY A 165 6.27 31.94 31.39
CA GLY A 165 6.13 33.25 30.78
C GLY A 165 4.67 33.59 30.42
N ARG A 166 4.02 34.33 31.33
CA ARG A 166 2.85 35.24 31.23
C ARG A 166 1.52 34.79 30.56
N PRO A 167 0.45 34.62 31.36
CA PRO A 167 -0.93 34.49 30.90
C PRO A 167 -1.69 35.83 30.93
N GLN A 168 -1.43 36.76 30.00
CA GLN A 168 -2.26 37.98 29.87
C GLN A 168 -2.79 38.29 28.47
N GLU A 169 -2.38 37.56 27.43
CA GLU A 169 -2.80 37.88 26.06
C GLU A 169 -4.12 37.19 25.65
N LEU A 170 -4.47 36.07 26.29
CA LEU A 170 -5.67 35.28 25.97
C LEU A 170 -7.00 35.86 26.49
N LEU A 171 -6.98 36.87 27.37
CA LEU A 171 -8.22 37.49 27.87
C LEU A 171 -8.75 38.63 26.97
N ARG A 172 -7.96 39.13 26.02
CA ARG A 172 -8.42 40.22 25.14
C ARG A 172 -9.29 39.73 23.99
N ASP A 173 -9.04 38.53 23.48
CA ASP A 173 -9.78 38.00 22.32
C ASP A 173 -11.13 37.38 22.68
N GLN A 174 -11.34 36.98 23.93
CA GLN A 174 -12.61 36.40 24.35
C GLN A 174 -13.71 37.46 24.51
N LYS A 175 -13.35 38.69 24.91
CA LYS A 175 -14.31 39.79 25.07
C LYS A 175 -14.88 40.31 23.75
N VAL A 176 -14.09 40.27 22.67
CA VAL A 176 -14.55 40.72 21.33
C VAL A 176 -15.54 39.73 20.70
N ARG A 177 -15.41 38.44 21.02
CA ARG A 177 -16.27 37.39 20.47
C ARG A 177 -17.68 37.40 21.07
N ASP A 178 -17.81 37.78 22.35
CA ASP A 178 -19.09 37.85 23.04
C ASP A 178 -19.88 39.13 22.70
N GLU A 179 -19.23 40.23 22.30
CA GLU A 179 -19.93 41.44 21.83
C GLU A 179 -20.45 41.33 20.38
N LEU A 180 -19.86 40.45 19.55
CA LEU A 180 -20.26 40.29 18.15
C LEU A 180 -21.42 39.28 17.96
N PHE A 181 -21.65 38.39 18.93
CA PHE A 181 -22.68 37.34 18.88
C PHE A 181 -23.59 37.40 20.11
N GLY A 182 -24.32 38.50 20.25
CA GLY A 182 -25.34 38.65 21.29
C GLY A 182 -26.46 37.58 21.20
N PRO A 183 -27.14 37.31 22.32
CA PRO A 183 -28.10 36.21 22.47
C PRO A 183 -29.34 36.30 21.56
N GLU A 184 -29.56 37.43 20.90
CA GLU A 184 -30.76 37.69 20.09
C GLU A 184 -30.76 36.96 18.73
N ASN A 185 -29.60 36.51 18.24
CA ASN A 185 -29.50 35.79 16.96
C ASN A 185 -29.71 34.26 17.07
N ARG A 186 -29.85 33.71 18.29
CA ARG A 186 -30.03 32.26 18.48
C ARG A 186 -31.47 31.79 18.30
N ALA A 187 -32.45 32.69 18.32
CA ALA A 187 -33.88 32.37 18.25
C ALA A 187 -34.46 32.28 16.83
N ARG A 188 -33.68 32.60 15.78
CA ARG A 188 -34.17 32.63 14.39
C ARG A 188 -33.87 31.38 13.56
N ALA A 189 -33.12 30.40 14.09
CA ALA A 189 -32.68 29.24 13.33
C ALA A 189 -33.53 27.97 13.50
N THR A 190 -34.65 28.02 14.23
CA THR A 190 -35.44 26.82 14.60
C THR A 190 -36.90 26.80 14.11
N LEU A 191 -37.29 27.66 13.16
CA LEU A 191 -38.73 27.83 12.81
C LEU A 191 -39.17 27.42 11.40
N ASP A 192 -38.32 26.86 10.54
CA ASP A 192 -38.69 26.54 9.14
C ASP A 192 -38.56 25.05 8.76
N ARG A 193 -38.75 24.12 9.70
CA ARG A 193 -38.62 22.68 9.39
C ARG A 193 -39.82 21.83 9.81
N ASP A 194 -41.04 22.35 9.63
CA ASP A 194 -42.26 21.56 9.79
C ASP A 194 -43.33 22.02 8.78
N ALA A 195 -43.21 21.57 7.53
CA ALA A 195 -44.36 21.46 6.63
C ALA A 195 -44.05 20.48 5.49
N ASP A 196 -45.03 19.64 5.21
CA ASP A 196 -45.15 18.77 4.04
C ASP A 196 -44.28 17.51 4.04
N THR A 197 -44.88 16.40 4.49
CA THR A 197 -45.34 15.34 3.56
C THR A 197 -46.15 14.32 4.38
N ASP A 198 -47.47 14.50 4.38
CA ASP A 198 -48.42 13.45 4.72
C ASP A 198 -49.32 13.21 3.50
N ALA A 199 -49.41 11.95 3.08
CA ALA A 199 -50.60 11.27 2.58
C ALA A 199 -50.29 10.23 1.49
N GLY A 200 -50.40 8.96 1.90
CA GLY A 200 -51.14 7.98 1.12
C GLY A 200 -50.35 7.11 0.16
N THR A 201 -50.20 5.83 0.51
CA THR A 201 -50.93 4.75 -0.19
C THR A 201 -50.80 3.47 0.62
N ALA A 202 -51.93 3.07 1.20
CA ALA A 202 -52.14 1.75 1.77
C ALA A 202 -52.42 0.75 0.64
N GLY A 203 -51.77 -0.42 0.67
CA GLY A 203 -52.08 -1.48 -0.28
C GLY A 203 -51.23 -2.74 -0.16
N ARG A 204 -51.78 -3.69 0.59
CA ARG A 204 -51.77 -5.16 0.36
C ARG A 204 -50.47 -5.99 0.53
N GLU A 205 -50.67 -7.00 1.39
CA GLU A 205 -50.34 -8.42 1.22
C GLU A 205 -48.91 -8.84 1.56
N ALA A 206 -48.68 -9.38 2.76
CA ALA A 206 -48.90 -10.77 3.17
C ALA A 206 -47.86 -11.75 2.59
N GLY A 207 -46.86 -12.06 3.42
CA GLY A 207 -46.16 -13.34 3.42
C GLY A 207 -44.79 -13.37 2.72
N ASP A 208 -43.71 -13.23 3.49
CA ASP A 208 -42.59 -14.19 3.41
C ASP A 208 -41.70 -14.07 4.66
N THR A 209 -41.92 -14.94 5.65
CA THR A 209 -40.97 -15.16 6.73
C THR A 209 -39.88 -16.11 6.24
N ARG A 210 -38.88 -15.57 5.54
CA ARG A 210 -37.64 -16.31 5.23
C ARG A 210 -36.41 -15.56 5.71
N GLY A 211 -35.93 -16.02 6.87
CA GLY A 211 -34.52 -16.00 7.26
C GLY A 211 -33.87 -14.63 7.33
N SER A 212 -33.98 -13.96 8.47
CA SER A 212 -32.94 -13.02 8.91
C SER A 212 -31.62 -13.78 8.99
N VAL A 213 -30.85 -13.73 7.91
CA VAL A 213 -29.44 -14.06 7.91
C VAL A 213 -28.78 -13.05 8.84
N PRO A 214 -28.06 -13.48 9.89
CA PRO A 214 -27.35 -12.56 10.75
C PRO A 214 -26.38 -11.77 9.87
N SER A 215 -26.58 -10.45 9.85
CA SER A 215 -25.74 -9.49 9.15
C SER A 215 -24.30 -9.80 9.56
N SER A 216 -23.52 -10.30 8.60
CA SER A 216 -22.13 -10.65 8.80
C SER A 216 -21.43 -9.38 9.29
N HIS A 217 -21.09 -9.37 10.58
CA HIS A 217 -20.38 -8.28 11.23
C HIS A 217 -19.10 -8.12 10.43
N ASN A 218 -19.03 -7.03 9.64
CA ASN A 218 -17.82 -6.68 8.90
C ASN A 218 -16.80 -6.38 9.99
N ILE A 219 -15.90 -7.32 10.24
CA ILE A 219 -14.85 -7.16 11.25
C ILE A 219 -13.97 -6.06 10.70
N ASP A 220 -14.08 -4.86 11.27
CA ASP A 220 -13.32 -3.70 10.86
C ASP A 220 -11.83 -4.08 10.86
N ASN A 221 -11.21 -4.08 9.67
CA ASN A 221 -9.83 -4.48 9.46
C ASN A 221 -8.83 -3.70 10.33
N ASP A 222 -9.24 -2.53 10.85
CA ASP A 222 -8.48 -1.72 11.79
C ASP A 222 -8.31 -2.39 13.17
N THR A 223 -9.31 -3.12 13.65
CA THR A 223 -9.22 -3.83 14.95
C THR A 223 -8.25 -5.00 14.85
N THR A 224 -8.28 -5.72 13.73
CA THR A 224 -7.35 -6.84 13.47
C THR A 224 -5.91 -6.35 13.35
N ARG A 225 -5.68 -5.15 12.79
CA ARG A 225 -4.35 -4.55 12.70
C ARG A 225 -3.78 -4.10 14.05
N LEU A 226 -4.61 -3.55 14.94
CA LEU A 226 -4.18 -3.23 16.30
C LEU A 226 -3.76 -4.47 17.08
N ILE A 227 -4.56 -5.54 17.01
CA ILE A 227 -4.29 -6.79 17.73
C ILE A 227 -2.98 -7.45 17.25
N VAL A 228 -2.71 -7.43 15.94
CA VAL A 228 -1.48 -8.02 15.39
C VAL A 228 -0.24 -7.21 15.77
N LYS A 229 -0.34 -5.86 15.78
CA LYS A 229 0.77 -5.01 16.22
C LYS A 229 1.14 -5.27 17.68
N ASP A 230 0.16 -5.29 18.57
CA ASP A 230 0.40 -5.50 20.00
C ASP A 230 1.00 -6.89 20.29
N PHE A 231 0.61 -7.91 19.52
CA PHE A 231 1.19 -9.24 19.61
C PHE A 231 2.66 -9.27 19.18
N ILE A 232 3.00 -8.63 18.05
CA ILE A 232 4.38 -8.59 17.54
C ILE A 232 5.29 -7.81 18.49
N TYR A 233 4.83 -6.68 19.01
CA TYR A 233 5.60 -5.91 19.99
C TYR A 233 5.79 -6.68 21.30
N GLY A 234 4.77 -7.40 21.78
CA GLY A 234 4.88 -8.28 22.93
C GLY A 234 5.92 -9.39 22.74
N LEU A 235 5.98 -9.99 21.55
CA LEU A 235 6.93 -11.06 21.24
C LEU A 235 8.37 -10.56 21.17
N ILE A 236 8.61 -9.43 20.51
CA ILE A 236 9.94 -8.81 20.42
C ILE A 236 10.40 -8.36 21.82
N PHE A 237 9.52 -7.68 22.56
CA PHE A 237 9.82 -7.25 23.93
C PHE A 237 10.14 -8.43 24.84
N GLY A 238 9.39 -9.52 24.75
CA GLY A 238 9.64 -10.76 25.50
C GLY A 238 11.01 -11.38 25.18
N LEU A 239 11.41 -11.42 23.91
CA LEU A 239 12.73 -11.94 23.51
C LEU A 239 13.88 -11.08 24.04
N VAL A 240 13.75 -9.75 23.96
CA VAL A 240 14.77 -8.81 24.46
C VAL A 240 14.87 -8.92 25.99
N LEU A 241 13.74 -8.91 26.70
CA LEU A 241 13.70 -9.03 28.16
C LEU A 241 14.27 -10.39 28.62
N GLY A 242 13.94 -11.47 27.92
CA GLY A 242 14.46 -12.81 28.18
C GLY A 242 15.98 -12.90 28.02
N LEU A 243 16.55 -12.25 27.00
CA LEU A 243 18.01 -12.20 26.80
C LEU A 243 18.71 -11.41 27.91
N ILE A 244 18.13 -10.30 28.37
CA ILE A 244 18.70 -9.48 29.46
C ILE A 244 18.66 -10.24 30.79
N LEU A 245 17.51 -10.85 31.12
CA LEU A 245 17.34 -11.65 32.34
C LEU A 245 18.23 -12.90 32.32
N GLY A 246 18.35 -13.56 31.18
CA GLY A 246 19.23 -14.72 31.02
C GLY A 246 20.71 -14.38 31.27
N ARG A 247 21.15 -13.19 30.86
CA ARG A 247 22.51 -12.70 31.15
C ARG A 247 22.71 -12.37 32.63
N LEU A 248 21.70 -11.80 33.30
CA LEU A 248 21.76 -11.47 34.74
C LEU A 248 21.81 -12.71 35.65
N ILE A 249 21.16 -13.80 35.25
CA ILE A 249 21.17 -15.06 36.02
C ILE A 249 22.47 -15.85 35.80
N SER A 250 23.16 -15.62 34.69
CA SER A 250 24.38 -16.34 34.33
C SER A 250 25.67 -15.77 34.95
N THR A 251 25.61 -14.60 35.59
CA THR A 251 26.71 -13.94 36.33
C THR A 251 26.60 -14.18 37.82
#